data_AF-A0A833ZEG4-F1
#
_entry.id   AF-A0A833ZEG4-F1
#
_cell.length_a   1.000
_cell.length_b   1.000
_cell.length_c   1.000
_cell.angle_alpha   90.00
_cell.angle_beta   90.00
_cell.angle_gamma   90.00
#
_symmetry.space_group_name_H-M   'P 1'
#
loop_
_entity.id
_entity.type
_entity.pdbx_description
1 polymer ?
#
loop_
_entity_poly.entity_id
_entity_poly.type
_entity_poly.pdbx_seq_one_letter_code
_entity_poly.pdbx_strand_id
1 'polypeptide(L)'
;MTRSISANEFLEFGSYQGNMFGTKFETVHQIHKQDKIAILDIEPQTLKIVRTAELSPFIVFIAPTDQGTQTEALQQLQKDSDAIRSQYAHYFDLSLVNNGVDETLKKLQEAFDQACSSPQWVPVSWVY
;
A
#
# COMPACT_ATOMS: atom_id res chain seq x y z
N MET A 1 -4.60 23.48 10.47
CA MET A 1 -4.37 22.02 10.49
C MET A 1 -5.27 21.27 11.47
N THR A 2 -5.52 21.78 12.68
CA THR A 2 -6.53 21.19 13.60
C THR A 2 -7.93 21.07 12.97
N ARG A 3 -8.32 21.96 12.06
CA ARG A 3 -9.56 21.84 11.26
C ARG A 3 -9.54 20.74 10.19
N SER A 4 -8.37 20.42 9.62
CA SER A 4 -8.24 19.47 8.51
C SER A 4 -8.24 18.01 8.96
N ILE A 5 -7.78 17.74 10.19
CA ILE A 5 -7.88 16.41 10.81
C ILE A 5 -9.36 16.08 11.13
N SER A 6 -10.17 17.10 11.45
CA SER A 6 -11.61 16.97 11.67
C SER A 6 -12.44 16.77 10.38
N ALA A 7 -11.83 16.98 9.22
CA ALA A 7 -12.50 16.98 7.92
C ALA A 7 -12.17 15.76 7.04
N ASN A 8 -11.48 14.75 7.59
CA ASN A 8 -11.11 13.53 6.87
C ASN A 8 -10.23 13.78 5.62
N GLU A 9 -9.46 14.87 5.61
CA GLU A 9 -8.69 15.35 4.44
C GLU A 9 -7.36 14.59 4.20
N PHE A 10 -6.93 13.78 5.17
CA PHE A 10 -5.67 13.05 5.13
C PHE A 10 -5.90 11.55 5.00
N LEU A 11 -5.14 10.96 4.07
CA LEU A 11 -5.00 9.52 3.90
C LEU A 11 -4.25 8.93 5.09
N GLU A 12 -3.14 9.57 5.46
CA GLU A 12 -2.35 9.27 6.66
C GLU A 12 -1.81 10.56 7.27
N PHE A 13 -1.66 10.56 8.58
CA PHE A 13 -0.97 11.63 9.30
C PHE A 13 -0.24 11.07 10.51
N GLY A 14 0.86 11.72 10.86
CA GLY A 14 1.68 11.37 12.01
C GLY A 14 2.44 12.59 12.52
N SER A 15 3.12 12.42 13.65
CA SER A 15 4.02 13.43 14.18
C SER A 15 5.43 12.86 14.35
N TYR A 16 6.42 13.62 13.91
CA TYR A 16 7.83 13.27 14.08
C TYR A 16 8.60 14.52 14.51
N GLN A 17 9.30 14.42 15.64
CA GLN A 17 10.07 15.52 16.23
C GLN A 17 9.28 16.82 16.43
N GLY A 18 7.99 16.71 16.79
CA GLY A 18 7.11 17.87 17.00
C GLY A 18 6.53 18.49 15.73
N ASN A 19 6.91 18.00 14.54
CA ASN A 19 6.31 18.38 13.27
C ASN A 19 5.23 17.36 12.87
N MET A 20 4.15 17.84 12.25
CA MET A 20 3.12 16.96 11.67
C MET A 20 3.42 16.70 10.20
N PHE A 21 3.28 15.44 9.79
CA PHE A 21 3.38 14.99 8.42
C PHE A 21 2.08 14.28 8.03
N GLY A 22 1.76 14.27 6.75
CA GLY A 22 0.62 13.52 6.26
C GLY A 22 0.44 13.62 4.76
N THR A 23 -0.16 12.56 4.21
CA THR A 23 -0.53 12.48 2.80
C THR A 23 -1.98 12.90 2.67
N LYS A 24 -2.26 13.95 1.89
CA LYS A 24 -3.63 14.39 1.62
C LYS A 24 -4.22 13.60 0.45
N PHE A 25 -5.54 13.36 0.49
CA PHE A 25 -6.27 12.85 -0.67
C PHE A 25 -6.12 13.77 -1.89
N GLU A 26 -6.16 15.09 -1.66
CA GLU A 26 -5.98 16.10 -2.70
C GLU A 26 -4.70 15.90 -3.51
N THR A 27 -3.60 15.50 -2.86
CA THR A 27 -2.32 15.22 -3.53
C THR A 27 -2.47 14.05 -4.50
N VAL A 28 -3.12 12.96 -4.08
CA VAL A 28 -3.35 11.79 -4.92
C VAL A 28 -4.23 12.16 -6.12
N HIS A 29 -5.30 12.93 -5.90
CA HIS A 29 -6.14 13.42 -7.00
C HIS A 29 -5.37 14.32 -7.98
N GLN A 30 -4.47 15.17 -7.48
CA GLN A 30 -3.67 16.05 -8.33
C GLN A 30 -2.66 15.27 -9.18
N ILE A 31 -2.13 14.16 -8.67
CA ILE A 31 -1.28 13.24 -9.44
C ILE A 31 -2.08 12.58 -10.55
N HIS A 32 -3.28 12.05 -10.24
CA HIS A 32 -4.16 11.43 -11.23
C HIS A 32 -4.62 12.43 -12.31
N LYS A 33 -4.89 13.69 -11.95
CA LYS A 33 -5.21 14.77 -12.92
C LYS A 33 -4.06 15.08 -13.90
N GLN A 34 -2.84 14.62 -13.62
CA GLN A 34 -1.69 14.73 -14.52
C GLN A 34 -1.42 13.44 -15.29
N ASP A 35 -2.37 12.49 -15.31
CA ASP A 35 -2.23 11.16 -15.91
C ASP A 35 -1.01 10.38 -15.37
N LYS A 36 -0.66 10.63 -14.10
CA LYS A 36 0.41 9.92 -13.38
C LYS A 36 -0.18 8.98 -12.37
N ILE A 37 0.61 7.98 -11.99
CA ILE A 37 0.25 7.00 -10.96
C ILE A 37 0.94 7.37 -9.66
N ALA A 38 0.16 7.46 -8.58
CA ALA A 38 0.69 7.69 -7.25
C ALA A 38 1.20 6.37 -6.65
N ILE A 39 2.48 6.33 -6.27
CA ILE A 39 3.04 5.24 -5.46
C ILE A 39 2.99 5.69 -4.00
N LEU A 40 2.36 4.88 -3.16
CA LEU A 40 2.14 5.19 -1.76
C LEU A 40 2.69 4.04 -0.90
N ASP A 41 3.54 4.40 0.07
CA ASP A 41 3.93 3.53 1.16
C ASP A 41 3.03 3.89 2.36
N ILE A 42 2.15 2.97 2.75
CA ILE A 42 1.09 3.20 3.73
C ILE A 42 1.09 2.12 4.81
N GLU A 43 0.64 2.48 6.00
CA GLU A 43 0.44 1.56 7.10
C GLU A 43 -0.82 0.67 6.87
N PRO A 44 -0.83 -0.58 7.36
CA PRO A 44 -1.91 -1.53 7.05
C PRO A 44 -3.31 -1.07 7.44
N GLN A 45 -3.48 -0.31 8.52
CA GLN A 45 -4.80 0.18 8.93
C GLN A 45 -5.42 1.16 7.92
N THR A 46 -4.59 1.82 7.10
CA THR A 46 -5.00 2.79 6.09
C THR A 46 -5.63 2.10 4.88
N LEU A 47 -5.41 0.79 4.68
CA LEU A 47 -5.99 -0.01 3.58
C LEU A 47 -7.51 0.11 3.49
N LYS A 48 -8.20 0.22 4.63
CA LYS A 48 -9.66 0.37 4.70
C LYS A 48 -10.16 1.70 4.12
N ILE A 49 -9.32 2.72 4.23
CA ILE A 49 -9.62 4.08 3.81
C ILE A 49 -9.31 4.23 2.31
N VAL A 50 -8.24 3.59 1.82
CA VAL A 50 -7.82 3.71 0.42
C VAL A 50 -8.52 2.75 -0.54
N ARG A 51 -9.06 1.62 -0.04
CA ARG A 51 -9.79 0.63 -0.86
C ARG A 51 -11.20 1.13 -1.20
N THR A 52 -11.27 2.16 -2.02
CA THR A 52 -12.50 2.77 -2.53
C THR A 52 -12.53 2.76 -4.06
N ALA A 53 -13.72 2.90 -4.64
CA ALA A 53 -13.91 2.98 -6.09
C ALA A 53 -13.18 4.18 -6.72
N GLU A 54 -13.08 5.28 -5.97
CA GLU A 54 -12.45 6.51 -6.41
C GLU A 54 -10.93 6.38 -6.59
N LEU A 55 -10.27 5.69 -5.67
CA LEU A 55 -8.82 5.50 -5.72
C LEU A 55 -8.42 4.24 -6.48
N SER A 56 -9.29 3.23 -6.48
CA SER A 56 -9.09 1.93 -7.13
C SER A 56 -7.64 1.43 -7.01
N PRO A 57 -7.08 1.32 -5.79
CA PRO A 57 -5.66 1.04 -5.61
C PRO A 57 -5.32 -0.38 -6.04
N PHE A 58 -4.10 -0.58 -6.54
CA PHE A 58 -3.48 -1.89 -6.71
C PHE A 58 -2.51 -2.14 -5.54
N ILE A 59 -2.92 -2.99 -4.61
CA ILE A 59 -2.26 -3.18 -3.32
C ILE A 59 -1.29 -4.36 -3.41
N VAL A 60 0.01 -4.06 -3.27
CA VAL A 60 1.08 -5.06 -3.25
C VAL A 60 1.62 -5.20 -1.83
N PHE A 61 1.53 -6.40 -1.28
CA PHE A 61 2.16 -6.75 -0.02
C PHE A 61 3.55 -7.34 -0.25
N ILE A 62 4.56 -6.83 0.44
CA ILE A 62 5.95 -7.32 0.35
C ILE A 62 6.31 -7.95 1.70
N ALA A 63 6.35 -9.28 1.70
CA ALA A 63 6.81 -10.07 2.83
C ALA A 63 8.35 -10.07 2.93
N PRO A 64 8.90 -10.18 4.14
CA PRO A 64 10.34 -10.32 4.34
C PRO A 64 10.85 -11.64 3.75
N THR A 65 12.18 -11.74 3.56
CA THR A 65 12.80 -12.96 3.05
C THR A 65 12.45 -14.18 3.91
N ASP A 66 12.18 -15.29 3.22
CA ASP A 66 12.03 -16.62 3.82
C ASP A 66 13.32 -17.44 3.73
N GLN A 67 14.40 -16.83 3.23
CA GLN A 67 15.69 -17.48 3.01
C GLN A 67 16.78 -16.93 3.95
N GLY A 68 17.86 -17.70 4.10
CA GLY A 68 19.05 -17.28 4.84
C GLY A 68 18.98 -17.47 6.35
N THR A 69 19.97 -16.88 7.03
CA THR A 69 20.18 -17.04 8.47
C THR A 69 19.04 -16.41 9.25
N GLN A 70 18.38 -17.22 10.08
CA GLN A 70 17.27 -16.80 10.93
C GLN A 70 17.79 -16.01 12.14
N THR A 71 18.04 -14.72 11.92
CA THR A 71 18.36 -13.78 13.00
C THR A 71 17.09 -13.43 13.79
N GLU A 72 17.24 -13.05 15.06
CA GLU A 72 16.10 -12.64 15.90
C GLU A 72 15.32 -11.48 15.27
N ALA A 73 16.03 -10.54 14.64
CA ALA A 73 15.42 -9.42 13.91
C ALA A 73 14.58 -9.90 12.71
N LEU A 74 15.08 -10.85 11.92
CA LEU A 74 14.33 -11.42 10.80
C LEU A 74 13.09 -12.18 11.29
N GLN A 75 13.22 -12.96 12.36
CA GLN A 75 12.09 -13.69 12.95
C GLN A 75 11.00 -12.73 13.47
N GLN A 76 11.39 -11.62 14.08
CA GLN A 76 10.43 -10.61 14.52
C GLN A 76 9.74 -9.96 13.32
N LEU A 77 10.49 -9.59 12.28
CA LEU A 77 9.95 -9.04 11.04
C LEU A 77 8.96 -10.01 10.36
N GLN A 78 9.27 -11.31 10.35
CA GLN A 78 8.38 -12.35 9.83
C GLN A 78 7.09 -12.47 10.65
N LYS A 79 7.18 -12.43 11.99
CA LYS A 79 6.00 -12.44 12.86
C LYS A 79 5.10 -11.22 12.62
N ASP A 80 5.69 -10.04 12.51
CA ASP A 80 4.95 -8.79 12.26
C ASP A 80 4.29 -8.84 10.86
N SER A 81 5.02 -9.33 9.86
CA SER A 81 4.51 -9.59 8.51
C SER A 81 3.35 -10.58 8.50
N ASP A 82 3.43 -11.69 9.24
CA ASP A 82 2.35 -12.67 9.33
C ASP A 82 1.11 -12.12 10.04
N ALA A 83 1.29 -11.26 11.06
CA ALA A 83 0.18 -10.58 11.71
C ALA A 83 -0.57 -9.65 10.74
N ILE A 84 0.17 -8.87 9.95
CA ILE A 84 -0.39 -8.01 8.91
C ILE A 84 -1.13 -8.85 7.86
N ARG A 85 -0.49 -9.91 7.35
CA ARG A 85 -1.10 -10.79 6.36
C ARG A 85 -2.37 -11.44 6.89
N SER A 86 -2.37 -11.94 8.12
CA SER A 86 -3.56 -12.58 8.72
C SER A 86 -4.75 -11.62 8.83
N GLN A 87 -4.51 -10.34 9.04
CA GLN A 87 -5.57 -9.35 9.25
C GLN A 87 -6.01 -8.66 7.94
N TYR A 88 -5.10 -8.51 6.97
CA TYR A 88 -5.32 -7.64 5.81
C TYR A 88 -5.16 -8.34 4.46
N ALA A 89 -4.87 -9.65 4.40
CA ALA A 89 -4.63 -10.35 3.12
C ALA A 89 -5.76 -10.20 2.08
N HIS A 90 -7.01 -10.07 2.50
CA HIS A 90 -8.15 -9.86 1.60
C HIS A 90 -8.18 -8.48 0.93
N TYR A 91 -7.33 -7.55 1.36
CA TYR A 91 -7.10 -6.28 0.69
C TYR A 91 -6.01 -6.35 -0.38
N PHE A 92 -5.17 -7.39 -0.40
CA PHE A 92 -4.01 -7.45 -1.29
C PHE A 92 -4.39 -7.99 -2.66
N ASP A 93 -3.91 -7.33 -3.71
CA ASP A 93 -4.05 -7.79 -5.09
C ASP A 93 -2.85 -8.67 -5.48
N LEU A 94 -1.68 -8.41 -4.88
CA LEU A 94 -0.46 -9.20 -5.06
C LEU A 94 0.30 -9.35 -3.73
N SER A 95 0.93 -10.51 -3.51
CA SER A 95 1.87 -10.73 -2.42
C SER A 95 3.21 -11.24 -2.95
N LEU A 96 4.29 -10.59 -2.58
CA LEU A 96 5.66 -10.92 -2.99
C LEU A 96 6.52 -11.21 -1.76
N VAL A 97 7.49 -12.11 -1.89
CA VAL A 97 8.54 -12.33 -0.90
C VAL A 97 9.80 -11.61 -1.38
N ASN A 98 10.39 -10.78 -0.53
CA ASN A 98 11.61 -10.04 -0.86
C ASN A 98 12.85 -10.90 -0.63
N ASN A 99 13.24 -11.68 -1.65
CA ASN A 99 14.47 -12.49 -1.66
C ASN A 99 15.63 -11.84 -2.45
N GLY A 100 15.40 -10.64 -2.99
CA GLY A 100 16.38 -9.89 -3.76
C GLY A 100 15.71 -8.67 -4.37
N VAL A 101 16.30 -7.50 -4.18
CA VAL A 101 15.69 -6.22 -4.59
C VAL A 101 15.41 -6.19 -6.09
N ASP A 102 16.37 -6.64 -6.91
CA ASP A 102 16.21 -6.65 -8.37
C ASP A 102 15.10 -7.58 -8.84
N GLU A 103 15.02 -8.79 -8.27
CA GLU A 103 13.98 -9.77 -8.64
C GLU A 103 12.59 -9.32 -8.20
N THR A 104 12.47 -8.80 -6.97
CA THR A 104 11.21 -8.28 -6.45
C THR A 104 10.75 -7.05 -7.22
N LEU A 105 11.68 -6.15 -7.58
CA LEU A 105 11.37 -4.98 -8.40
C LEU A 105 10.90 -5.40 -9.80
N LYS A 106 11.56 -6.37 -10.42
CA LYS A 106 11.15 -6.89 -11.73
C LYS A 106 9.73 -7.48 -11.67
N LYS A 107 9.42 -8.29 -10.67
CA LYS A 107 8.06 -8.83 -10.47
C LYS A 107 7.03 -7.74 -10.24
N LEU A 108 7.39 -6.69 -9.50
CA LEU A 108 6.52 -5.53 -9.26
C LEU A 108 6.23 -4.76 -10.57
N GLN A 109 7.25 -4.55 -11.41
CA GLN A 109 7.10 -3.92 -12.73
C GLN A 109 6.21 -4.75 -13.66
N GLU A 110 6.44 -6.06 -13.73
CA GLU A 110 5.62 -6.97 -14.54
C GLU A 110 4.14 -6.94 -14.10
N ALA A 111 3.90 -6.99 -12.79
CA ALA A 111 2.54 -6.89 -12.23
C ALA A 111 1.90 -5.53 -12.51
N PHE A 112 2.68 -4.45 -12.41
CA PHE A 112 2.21 -3.10 -12.72
C PHE A 112 1.81 -2.96 -14.19
N ASP A 113 2.64 -3.44 -15.12
CA ASP A 113 2.35 -3.43 -16.56
C ASP A 113 1.10 -4.25 -16.87
N GLN A 114 0.94 -5.41 -16.21
CA GLN A 114 -0.26 -6.24 -16.34
C GLN A 114 -1.50 -5.52 -15.79
N ALA A 115 -1.39 -4.86 -14.64
CA ALA A 115 -2.48 -4.10 -14.03
C ALA A 115 -2.94 -2.95 -14.92
N CYS A 116 -2.02 -2.29 -15.62
CA CYS A 116 -2.32 -1.18 -16.54
C CYS A 116 -2.85 -1.64 -17.91
N SER A 117 -2.50 -2.84 -18.37
CA SER A 117 -2.84 -3.33 -19.71
C SER A 117 -4.03 -4.30 -19.76
N SER A 118 -4.42 -4.89 -18.63
CA SER A 118 -5.49 -5.88 -18.56
C SER A 118 -6.57 -5.52 -17.54
N PRO A 119 -7.84 -5.84 -17.80
CA PRO A 119 -8.91 -5.62 -16.83
C PRO A 119 -8.61 -6.31 -15.49
N GLN A 120 -8.86 -5.60 -14.39
CA GLN A 120 -8.64 -6.11 -13.03
C GLN A 120 -9.94 -6.48 -12.34
N TRP A 121 -9.86 -7.43 -11.40
CA TRP A 121 -10.97 -7.77 -10.52
C TRP A 121 -11.12 -6.70 -9.44
N VAL A 122 -12.27 -6.04 -9.44
CA VAL A 122 -12.62 -5.04 -8.42
C VAL A 122 -13.87 -5.46 -7.66
N PRO A 123 -14.05 -4.99 -6.41
CA PRO A 123 -15.30 -5.16 -5.69
C PRO A 123 -16.50 -4.70 -6.53
N VAL A 124 -17.57 -5.50 -6.53
CA VAL A 124 -18.80 -5.17 -7.28
C VAL A 124 -19.36 -3.80 -6.90
N SER A 125 -19.22 -3.41 -5.63
CA SER A 125 -19.66 -2.12 -5.11
C SER A 125 -18.92 -0.91 -5.68
N TRP A 126 -17.89 -1.10 -6.51
CA TRP A 126 -17.17 0.00 -7.16
C TRP A 126 -17.72 0.36 -8.54
N VAL A 127 -18.55 -0.51 -9.12
CA VAL A 127 -19.03 -0.39 -10.50
C VAL A 127 -20.48 0.12 -10.57
N TYR A 128 -21.18 0.18 -9.42
CA TYR A 128 -22.58 0.60 -9.31
C TYR A 128 -22.74 1.89 -8.51
#